data_AF-A0AAQ0HJU2-F1
#
_entry.id   AF-A0AAQ0HJU2-F1
#
_cell.length_a   1.000
_cell.length_b   1.000
_cell.length_c   1.000
_cell.angle_alpha   90.00
_cell.angle_beta   90.00
_cell.angle_gamma   90.00
#
_symmetry.space_group_name_H-M   'P 1'
#
loop_
_entity.id
_entity.type
_entity.pdbx_description
1 polymer ?
#
loop_
_entity_poly.entity_id
_entity_poly.type
_entity_poly.pdbx_seq_one_letter_code
_entity_poly.pdbx_strand_id
1 'polypeptide(L)'
;MVPWPGASPYSLTQPATCDQYVLEPILQHCAERLGADIRFSSERLSFEQDAAGVRAVIRNRETGKEETAVADYLITADGAGGRLREMFGIGRSGPGVLQHWMNIIFDTDLSSEIGGERFTSCFVTDLNATVTLRPGGR
;
A
#
# COMPACT_ATOMS: atom_id res chain seq x y z
N MET A 1 -11.51 1.85 19.36
CA MET A 1 -10.93 0.58 18.84
C MET A 1 -12.09 -0.26 18.39
N VAL A 2 -12.33 -0.45 17.08
CA VAL A 2 -13.32 -1.45 16.65
C VAL A 2 -12.73 -2.79 17.08
N PRO A 3 -13.24 -3.43 18.14
CA PRO A 3 -12.82 -4.78 18.42
C PRO A 3 -13.40 -5.57 17.26
N TRP A 4 -12.58 -6.25 16.46
CA TRP A 4 -13.08 -7.35 15.65
C TRP A 4 -13.27 -8.51 16.63
N PRO A 5 -14.44 -8.65 17.28
CA PRO A 5 -14.61 -9.62 18.34
C PRO A 5 -14.83 -10.95 17.61
N GLY A 6 -13.75 -11.69 17.39
CA GLY A 6 -13.79 -12.92 16.60
C GLY A 6 -12.99 -12.89 15.30
N ALA A 7 -11.80 -12.31 15.29
CA ALA A 7 -10.77 -12.90 14.44
C ALA A 7 -10.65 -14.36 14.84
N SER A 8 -11.17 -15.22 13.96
CA SER A 8 -11.34 -16.67 14.03
C SER A 8 -10.64 -17.38 15.20
N PRO A 9 -11.30 -18.30 15.94
CA PRO A 9 -10.67 -19.09 17.00
C PRO A 9 -9.50 -19.98 16.51
N TYR A 10 -9.26 -20.00 15.20
CA TYR A 10 -8.23 -20.79 14.55
C TYR A 10 -6.91 -20.02 14.28
N SER A 11 -6.84 -18.71 14.57
CA SER A 11 -5.61 -17.93 14.41
C SER A 11 -4.91 -17.70 15.74
N LEU A 12 -3.61 -18.00 15.81
CA LEU A 12 -2.76 -17.66 16.96
C LEU A 12 -2.41 -16.16 17.02
N THR A 13 -2.74 -15.38 15.98
CA THR A 13 -2.49 -13.94 15.90
C THR A 13 -3.78 -13.13 16.01
N GLN A 14 -3.69 -11.93 16.58
CA GLN A 14 -4.78 -10.98 16.71
C GLN A 14 -4.72 -9.92 15.61
N PRO A 15 -5.85 -9.33 15.20
CA PRO A 15 -5.86 -8.18 14.30
C PRO A 15 -5.08 -7.01 14.90
N ALA A 16 -4.34 -6.32 14.04
CA ALA A 16 -3.65 -5.09 14.39
C ALA A 16 -3.88 -4.04 13.30
N THR A 17 -4.02 -2.79 13.71
CA THR A 17 -4.00 -1.63 12.82
C THR A 17 -2.57 -1.12 12.74
N CYS A 18 -2.03 -1.03 11.54
CA CYS A 18 -0.71 -0.49 11.27
C CYS A 18 -0.77 0.33 9.99
N ASP A 19 -0.39 1.59 10.08
CA ASP A 19 -0.36 2.45 8.91
C ASP A 19 0.74 2.00 7.96
N GLN A 20 0.50 2.14 6.66
CA GLN A 20 1.43 1.71 5.62
C GLN A 20 2.80 2.39 5.76
N TYR A 21 2.85 3.68 6.13
CA TYR A 21 4.10 4.41 6.35
C TYR A 21 4.92 3.88 7.55
N VAL A 22 4.28 3.14 8.47
CA VAL A 22 4.97 2.45 9.58
C VAL A 22 5.39 1.05 9.16
N LEU A 23 4.50 0.32 8.48
CA LEU A 23 4.74 -1.07 8.09
C LEU A 23 5.80 -1.20 6.99
N GLU A 24 5.78 -0.34 5.98
CA GLU A 24 6.69 -0.43 4.83
C GLU A 24 8.16 -0.32 5.22
N PRO A 25 8.61 0.65 6.06
CA PRO A 25 10.00 0.70 6.50
C PRO A 25 10.42 -0.54 7.30
N ILE A 26 9.52 -1.13 8.09
CA ILE A 26 9.80 -2.36 8.85
C ILE A 26 10.05 -3.53 7.89
N LEU A 27 9.20 -3.68 6.86
CA LEU A 27 9.33 -4.72 5.85
C LEU A 27 10.59 -4.52 5.01
N GLN A 28 10.88 -3.28 4.59
CA GLN A 28 12.09 -2.92 3.88
C GLN A 28 13.33 -3.31 4.68
N HIS A 29 13.43 -2.86 5.93
CA HIS A 29 14.57 -3.16 6.80
C HIS A 29 14.76 -4.67 6.98
N CYS A 30 13.67 -5.43 7.16
CA CYS A 30 13.73 -6.88 7.25
C CYS A 30 14.25 -7.52 5.97
N ALA A 31 13.80 -7.06 4.80
CA ALA A 31 14.22 -7.58 3.51
C ALA A 31 15.72 -7.30 3.24
N GLU A 32 16.18 -6.07 3.51
CA GLU A 32 17.60 -5.68 3.38
C GLU A 32 18.49 -6.52 4.32
N ARG A 33 18.05 -6.73 5.57
CA ARG A 33 18.77 -7.58 6.54
C ARG A 33 18.87 -9.05 6.09
N LEU A 34 17.91 -9.51 5.29
CA LEU A 34 17.91 -10.84 4.68
C LEU A 34 18.68 -10.88 3.34
N GLY A 35 19.25 -9.75 2.89
CA GLY A 35 20.10 -9.66 1.71
C GLY A 35 19.40 -9.15 0.45
N ALA A 36 18.19 -8.61 0.54
CA ALA A 36 17.54 -7.99 -0.62
C ALA A 36 18.26 -6.69 -1.02
N ASP A 37 18.50 -6.51 -2.32
CA ASP A 37 18.95 -5.24 -2.90
C ASP A 37 17.72 -4.40 -3.27
N ILE A 38 17.46 -3.35 -2.49
CA ILE A 38 16.33 -2.45 -2.69
C ILE A 38 16.84 -1.10 -3.20
N ARG A 39 16.35 -0.71 -4.37
CA ARG A 39 16.75 0.54 -5.05
C ARG A 39 15.53 1.42 -5.30
N PHE A 40 15.39 2.50 -4.54
CA PHE A 40 14.40 3.54 -4.81
C PHE A 40 14.80 4.39 -6.00
N SER A 41 13.85 5.18 -6.50
CA SER A 41 14.02 6.02 -7.69
C SER A 41 14.46 5.24 -8.93
N SER A 42 14.20 3.93 -8.98
CA SER A 42 14.54 3.04 -10.09
C SER A 42 13.28 2.71 -10.89
N GLU A 43 13.28 3.06 -12.18
CA GLU A 43 12.16 2.87 -13.08
C GLU A 43 12.50 1.85 -14.16
N ARG A 44 11.72 0.77 -14.26
CA ARG A 44 11.85 -0.21 -15.34
C ARG A 44 11.29 0.37 -16.64
N LEU A 45 12.15 0.54 -17.65
CA LEU A 45 11.79 1.05 -18.97
C LEU A 45 11.26 -0.06 -19.88
N SER A 46 12.05 -1.11 -20.05
CA SER A 46 11.75 -2.26 -20.91
C SER A 46 12.20 -3.56 -20.25
N PHE A 47 11.74 -4.68 -20.78
CA PHE A 47 12.31 -5.99 -20.47
C PHE A 47 12.06 -6.93 -21.65
N GLU A 48 12.89 -7.95 -21.77
CA GLU A 48 12.74 -9.08 -22.67
C GLU A 48 12.92 -10.38 -21.87
N GLN A 49 12.28 -11.45 -22.32
CA GLN A 49 12.43 -12.77 -21.73
C GLN A 49 12.71 -13.81 -22.80
N ASP A 50 13.57 -14.76 -22.48
CA ASP A 50 13.88 -15.92 -23.31
C ASP A 50 14.02 -17.18 -22.44
N ALA A 51 14.52 -18.27 -23.02
CA ALA A 51 14.71 -19.53 -22.29
C ALA A 51 15.79 -19.45 -21.18
N ALA A 52 16.64 -18.42 -21.18
CA ALA A 52 17.70 -18.21 -20.20
C ALA A 52 17.29 -17.27 -19.05
N GLY A 53 16.17 -16.53 -19.17
CA GLY A 53 15.64 -15.69 -18.11
C GLY A 53 15.08 -14.36 -18.62
N VAL A 54 15.12 -13.34 -17.76
CA VAL A 54 14.63 -11.98 -18.01
C VAL A 54 15.79 -10.99 -18.02
N ARG A 55 15.80 -10.08 -18.99
CA ARG A 55 16.67 -8.91 -19.04
C ARG A 55 15.83 -7.66 -18.97
N ALA A 56 16.01 -6.82 -17.96
CA ALA A 56 15.24 -5.60 -17.74
C ALA A 56 16.15 -4.36 -17.79
N VAL A 57 15.73 -3.34 -18.54
CA VAL A 57 16.40 -2.03 -18.55
C VAL A 57 15.78 -1.16 -17.46
N ILE A 58 16.61 -0.66 -16.55
CA ILE A 58 16.22 0.13 -15.40
C ILE A 58 16.92 1.48 -15.48
N ARG A 59 16.17 2.56 -15.28
CA ARG A 59 16.69 3.93 -15.17
C ARG A 59 16.62 4.40 -13.73
N ASN A 60 17.74 4.88 -13.21
CA ASN A 60 17.72 5.68 -11.99
C ASN A 60 17.19 7.08 -12.35
N ARG A 61 16.03 7.45 -11.80
CA ARG A 61 15.30 8.70 -12.11
C ARG A 61 16.01 9.95 -11.60
N GLU A 62 16.86 9.82 -10.58
CA GLU A 62 17.60 10.95 -10.01
C GLU A 62 18.81 11.32 -10.88
N THR A 63 19.49 10.31 -11.44
CA THR A 63 20.73 10.50 -12.21
C THR A 63 20.56 10.38 -13.72
N GLY A 64 19.45 9.79 -14.17
CA GLY A 64 19.19 9.44 -15.57
C GLY A 64 19.98 8.24 -16.08
N LYS A 65 20.85 7.62 -15.25
CA LYS A 65 21.67 6.48 -15.65
C LYS A 65 20.80 5.24 -15.88
N GLU A 66 21.09 4.52 -16.95
CA GLU A 66 20.46 3.24 -17.27
C GLU A 66 21.40 2.07 -16.97
N GLU A 67 20.81 0.97 -16.52
CA GLU A 67 21.49 -0.31 -16.31
C GLU A 67 20.60 -1.47 -16.77
N THR A 68 21.22 -2.62 -17.01
CA THR A 68 20.50 -3.87 -17.33
C THR A 68 20.61 -4.84 -16.17
N ALA A 69 19.45 -5.24 -15.63
CA ALA A 69 19.35 -6.32 -14.65
C ALA A 69 19.02 -7.63 -15.38
N VAL A 70 19.72 -8.71 -15.01
CA VAL A 70 19.46 -10.07 -15.50
C VAL A 70 19.00 -10.93 -14.32
N ALA A 71 17.88 -11.61 -14.48
CA ALA A 71 17.29 -12.44 -13.42
C ALA A 71 16.52 -13.62 -14.02
N ASP A 72 16.33 -14.68 -13.24
CA ASP A 72 15.54 -15.85 -13.68
C ASP A 72 14.04 -15.51 -13.80
N TYR A 73 13.55 -14.57 -12.99
CA TYR A 73 12.15 -14.19 -12.92
C TYR A 73 11.96 -12.68 -12.75
N LEU A 74 10.81 -12.20 -13.21
CA LEU A 74 10.33 -10.84 -12.99
C LEU A 74 8.98 -10.89 -12.26
N ILE A 75 8.90 -10.25 -11.10
CA ILE A 75 7.65 -10.12 -10.33
C ILE A 75 7.09 -8.73 -10.54
N THR A 76 5.81 -8.65 -10.90
CA THR A 76 5.10 -7.38 -11.09
C THR A 76 4.39 -6.98 -9.81
N ALA A 77 4.91 -5.97 -9.11
CA ALA A 77 4.32 -5.39 -7.90
C ALA A 77 4.14 -3.87 -8.04
N ASP A 78 3.78 -3.41 -9.25
CA ASP A 78 3.68 -1.99 -9.65
C ASP A 78 2.36 -1.30 -9.27
N GLY A 79 1.58 -1.93 -8.37
CA GLY A 79 0.37 -1.36 -7.79
C GLY A 79 -0.84 -1.31 -8.72
N ALA A 80 -1.91 -0.66 -8.26
CA ALA A 80 -3.20 -0.65 -8.96
C ALA A 80 -3.13 0.00 -10.35
N GLY A 81 -2.31 1.04 -10.50
CA GLY A 81 -2.04 1.76 -11.76
C GLY A 81 -0.93 1.16 -12.61
N GLY A 82 -0.37 0.02 -12.19
CA GLY A 82 0.65 -0.71 -12.92
C GLY A 82 0.20 -1.15 -14.31
N ARG A 83 1.11 -1.11 -15.28
CA ARG A 83 0.83 -1.38 -16.71
C ARG A 83 1.37 -2.72 -17.18
N LEU A 84 2.23 -3.39 -16.40
CA LEU A 84 2.91 -4.59 -16.89
C LEU A 84 1.92 -5.72 -17.22
N ARG A 85 0.91 -5.86 -16.38
CA ARG A 85 -0.18 -6.83 -16.56
C ARG A 85 -0.89 -6.67 -17.92
N GLU A 86 -1.12 -5.43 -18.34
CA GLU A 86 -1.79 -5.11 -19.62
C GLU A 86 -0.89 -5.44 -20.82
N MET A 87 0.43 -5.24 -20.69
CA MET A 87 1.40 -5.65 -21.72
C MET A 87 1.38 -7.16 -21.97
N PHE A 88 1.07 -7.96 -20.95
CA PHE A 88 0.89 -9.42 -21.08
C PHE A 88 -0.52 -9.83 -21.55
N GLY A 89 -1.38 -8.87 -21.91
CA GLY A 89 -2.76 -9.17 -22.33
C GLY A 89 -3.66 -9.67 -21.19
N ILE A 90 -3.25 -9.49 -19.93
CA ILE A 90 -4.01 -9.93 -18.77
C ILE A 90 -5.05 -8.84 -18.44
N GLY A 91 -6.29 -9.07 -18.86
CA GLY A 91 -7.43 -8.16 -18.67
C GLY A 91 -7.98 -8.13 -17.24
N ARG A 92 -8.67 -7.04 -16.85
CA ARG A 92 -9.41 -6.91 -15.58
C ARG A 92 -10.90 -7.09 -15.89
N SER A 93 -11.64 -7.79 -15.04
CA SER A 93 -13.10 -7.85 -15.10
C SER A 93 -13.69 -7.40 -13.77
N GLY A 94 -14.87 -6.77 -13.83
CA GLY A 94 -15.54 -6.23 -12.66
C GLY A 94 -16.34 -4.97 -13.00
N PRO A 95 -16.97 -4.35 -11.98
CA PRO A 95 -17.83 -3.19 -12.15
C PRO A 95 -17.10 -1.90 -12.60
N GLY A 96 -15.77 -1.93 -12.70
CA GLY A 96 -14.95 -0.76 -13.05
C GLY A 96 -14.76 0.17 -11.86
N VAL A 97 -14.81 1.48 -12.10
CA VAL A 97 -14.68 2.50 -11.06
C VAL A 97 -15.94 2.46 -10.18
N LEU A 98 -15.75 2.16 -8.89
CA LEU A 98 -16.85 2.16 -7.92
C LEU A 98 -17.14 3.57 -7.41
N GLN A 99 -16.09 4.27 -6.94
CA GLN A 99 -16.18 5.59 -6.30
C GLN A 99 -14.85 6.35 -6.46
N HIS A 100 -14.91 7.67 -6.29
CA HIS A 100 -13.75 8.54 -6.16
C HIS A 100 -13.66 9.06 -4.72
N TRP A 101 -12.46 9.06 -4.16
CA TRP A 101 -12.20 9.47 -2.78
C TRP A 101 -11.21 10.62 -2.75
N MET A 102 -11.39 11.54 -1.80
CA MET A 102 -10.43 12.58 -1.48
C MET A 102 -10.04 12.41 -0.01
N ASN A 103 -8.74 12.20 0.24
CA ASN A 103 -8.22 12.08 1.59
C ASN A 103 -7.62 13.43 2.01
N ILE A 104 -8.04 13.93 3.18
CA ILE A 104 -7.46 15.12 3.81
C ILE A 104 -6.69 14.65 5.04
N ILE A 105 -5.38 14.88 5.05
CA ILE A 105 -4.50 14.60 6.18
C ILE A 105 -4.19 15.93 6.85
N PHE A 106 -4.43 16.02 8.16
CA PHE A 106 -4.17 17.22 8.95
C PHE A 106 -3.81 16.85 10.39
N ASP A 107 -2.98 17.68 11.01
CA ASP A 107 -2.61 17.54 12.41
C ASP A 107 -3.50 18.43 13.27
N THR A 108 -4.08 17.87 14.32
CA THR A 108 -4.94 18.60 15.26
C THR A 108 -4.97 17.89 16.61
N ASP A 109 -5.23 18.64 17.68
CA ASP A 109 -5.50 18.08 19.00
C ASP A 109 -7.02 17.97 19.19
N LEU A 110 -7.52 16.74 19.21
CA LEU A 110 -8.93 16.42 19.48
C LEU A 110 -9.10 15.70 20.82
N SER A 111 -8.09 15.74 21.69
CA SER A 111 -8.06 14.94 22.94
C SER A 111 -9.23 15.26 23.87
N SER A 112 -9.61 16.54 23.99
CA SER A 112 -10.77 17.00 24.77
C SER A 112 -12.10 16.51 24.19
N GLU A 113 -12.20 16.46 22.87
CA GLU A 113 -13.41 16.13 22.12
C GLU A 113 -13.65 14.61 22.10
N ILE A 114 -12.58 13.81 22.01
CA ILE A 114 -12.64 12.34 22.00
C ILE A 114 -12.68 11.74 23.40
N GLY A 115 -12.49 12.51 24.47
CA GLY A 115 -12.65 12.03 25.85
C GLY A 115 -11.76 10.83 26.21
N GLY A 116 -10.60 10.69 25.57
CA GLY A 116 -9.70 9.54 25.73
C GLY A 116 -10.06 8.30 24.90
N GLU A 117 -11.13 8.36 24.09
CA GLU A 117 -11.50 7.27 23.19
C GLU A 117 -10.53 7.14 22.01
N ARG A 118 -10.26 5.90 21.59
CA ARG A 118 -9.44 5.63 20.41
C ARG A 118 -10.31 5.60 19.16
N PHE A 119 -10.17 6.63 18.35
CA PHE A 119 -10.82 6.76 17.04
C PHE A 119 -9.92 6.18 15.92
N THR A 120 -10.49 5.45 14.95
CA THR A 120 -9.71 4.83 13.85
C THR A 120 -10.21 5.27 12.47
N SER A 121 -11.52 5.44 12.29
CA SER A 121 -12.09 5.91 11.01
C SER A 121 -13.49 6.50 11.22
N CYS A 122 -13.80 7.60 10.53
CA CYS A 122 -15.15 8.13 10.33
C CYS A 122 -15.45 8.12 8.83
N PHE A 123 -16.65 7.71 8.44
CA PHE A 123 -17.13 7.96 7.08
C PHE A 123 -18.07 9.16 7.10
N VAL A 124 -17.58 10.28 6.58
CA VAL A 124 -18.40 11.47 6.34
C VAL A 124 -18.87 11.43 4.90
N THR A 125 -20.17 11.25 4.69
CA THR A 125 -20.78 11.10 3.36
C THR A 125 -21.36 12.41 2.81
N ASP A 126 -21.35 13.49 3.60
CA ASP A 126 -21.83 14.83 3.22
C ASP A 126 -20.87 15.90 3.77
N LEU A 127 -20.53 16.89 2.95
CA LEU A 127 -19.64 18.01 3.34
C LEU A 127 -20.24 18.92 4.43
N ASN A 128 -21.56 18.88 4.64
CA ASN A 128 -22.24 19.57 5.73
C ASN A 128 -22.38 18.72 7.00
N ALA A 129 -21.74 17.55 7.07
CA ALA A 129 -21.82 16.70 8.24
C ALA A 129 -21.07 17.31 9.42
N THR A 130 -21.70 17.24 10.59
CA THR A 130 -21.04 17.51 11.87
C THR A 130 -20.70 16.17 12.52
N VAL A 131 -19.43 15.96 12.84
CA VAL A 131 -19.00 14.81 13.66
C VAL A 131 -19.10 15.22 15.12
N THR A 132 -20.09 14.69 15.84
CA THR A 132 -20.22 14.91 17.29
C THR A 132 -19.95 13.59 18.02
N LEU A 133 -18.92 13.60 18.86
CA LEU A 133 -18.55 12.46 19.69
C LEU A 133 -19.53 12.38 20.86
N ARG A 134 -20.24 11.26 20.98
CA ARG A 134 -21.18 11.02 22.09
C ARG A 134 -20.51 10.16 23.16
N PRO A 135 -20.65 10.51 24.45
CA PRO A 135 -20.24 9.63 25.54
C PRO A 135 -20.92 8.25 25.40
N GLY A 136 -20.12 7.18 25.35
CA GLY A 136 -20.62 5.80 25.26
C GLY A 136 -21.10 5.33 23.88
N GLY A 137 -20.77 6.06 22.79
CA GLY A 137 -21.04 5.60 21.43
C GLY A 137 -20.08 4.48 20.99
N ARG A 138 -20.63 3.40 20.43
CA ARG A 138 -19.86 2.33 19.75
C ARG A 138 -19.31 2.80 18.41
#